data_AF-K1T032-F1
#
_entry.id   AF-K1T032-F1
#
_cell.length_a   1.000
_cell.length_b   1.000
_cell.length_c   1.000
_cell.angle_alpha   90.00
_cell.angle_beta   90.00
_cell.angle_gamma   90.00
#
_symmetry.space_group_name_H-M   'P 1'
#
loop_
_entity.id
_entity.type
_entity.pdbx_description
1 polymer ?
#
loop_
_entity_poly.entity_id
_entity_poly.type
_entity_poly.pdbx_seq_one_letter_code
_entity_poly.pdbx_strand_id
1 'polypeptide(L)'
;YYDNKLGDTQSFLAKSMAMDEFIKTVICICDSVKGRKHSKHTVNLSFDEWNVWFHSNGDEVEKWSTAPHQLEDVYTFEDALLVGLMLITLLKHADRVKVACLAQLVNVIAPIMTENGGGIFEQTIFYPFMHASNYGRGTVLLSNTVCGKHDTREFTDVPDVDSVAVLSDDGNALT
;
A
#
# COMPACT_ATOMS: atom_id res chain seq x y z
N TYR A 1 6.14 -5.23 -2.98
CA TYR A 1 5.87 -4.50 -4.23
C TYR A 1 4.89 -5.29 -5.08
N TYR A 2 4.02 -4.59 -5.80
CA TYR A 2 3.01 -5.19 -6.68
C TYR A 2 3.19 -4.67 -8.11
N ASP A 3 3.01 -5.54 -9.10
CA ASP A 3 3.20 -5.24 -10.53
C ASP A 3 1.96 -5.58 -11.38
N ASN A 4 1.86 -5.03 -12.59
CA ASN A 4 0.86 -5.42 -13.59
C ASN A 4 1.52 -5.81 -14.93
N LYS A 5 2.56 -6.67 -14.90
CA LYS A 5 3.32 -7.02 -16.13
C LYS A 5 2.47 -7.69 -17.22
N LEU A 6 1.34 -8.28 -16.83
CA LEU A 6 0.43 -9.00 -17.72
C LEU A 6 -0.73 -8.12 -18.23
N GLY A 7 -0.79 -6.84 -17.84
CA GLY A 7 -1.85 -5.91 -18.26
C GLY A 7 -3.26 -6.37 -17.84
N ASP A 8 -3.37 -7.03 -16.69
CA ASP A 8 -4.63 -7.55 -16.14
C ASP A 8 -5.06 -6.72 -14.93
N THR A 9 -5.77 -5.62 -15.22
CA THR A 9 -6.25 -4.67 -14.20
C THR A 9 -7.09 -5.34 -13.12
N GLN A 10 -7.92 -6.33 -13.47
CA GLN A 10 -8.80 -6.98 -12.48
C GLN A 10 -7.96 -7.74 -11.45
N SER A 11 -7.05 -8.60 -11.91
CA SER A 11 -6.13 -9.33 -11.02
C SER A 11 -5.20 -8.37 -10.27
N PHE A 12 -4.77 -7.28 -10.91
CA PHE A 12 -3.91 -6.27 -10.29
C PHE A 12 -4.59 -5.57 -9.10
N LEU A 13 -5.83 -5.10 -9.27
CA LEU A 13 -6.60 -4.47 -8.19
C LEU A 13 -6.92 -5.46 -7.06
N ALA A 14 -7.03 -6.75 -7.35
CA ALA A 14 -7.20 -7.79 -6.34
C ALA A 14 -5.95 -8.07 -5.49
N LYS A 15 -4.76 -7.54 -5.85
CA LYS A 15 -3.51 -7.81 -5.11
C LYS A 15 -3.49 -7.28 -3.68
N SER A 16 -4.41 -6.38 -3.30
CA SER A 16 -4.59 -5.99 -1.89
C SER A 16 -5.00 -7.17 -1.00
N MET A 17 -5.68 -8.19 -1.55
CA MET A 17 -5.99 -9.43 -0.82
C MET A 17 -4.72 -10.22 -0.49
N ALA A 18 -3.75 -10.26 -1.41
CA ALA A 18 -2.45 -10.87 -1.13
C ALA A 18 -1.68 -10.09 -0.06
N MET A 19 -1.81 -8.77 -0.01
CA MET A 19 -1.24 -7.94 1.08
C MET A 19 -1.88 -8.25 2.43
N ASP A 20 -3.21 -8.37 2.47
CA ASP A 20 -3.96 -8.74 3.68
C ASP A 20 -3.54 -10.12 4.21
N GLU A 21 -3.43 -11.11 3.32
CA GLU A 21 -2.93 -12.44 3.67
C GLU A 21 -1.49 -12.37 4.18
N PHE A 22 -0.61 -11.66 3.48
CA PHE A 22 0.79 -11.48 3.89
C PHE A 22 0.90 -10.93 5.32
N ILE A 23 0.17 -9.86 5.64
CA ILE A 23 0.18 -9.26 6.99
C ILE A 23 -0.29 -10.28 8.03
N LYS A 24 -1.40 -10.99 7.77
CA LYS A 24 -1.92 -12.04 8.66
C LYS A 24 -0.92 -13.16 8.88
N THR A 25 -0.22 -13.60 7.83
CA THR A 25 0.82 -14.62 7.93
C THR A 25 1.97 -14.17 8.84
N VAL A 26 2.47 -12.94 8.67
CA VAL A 26 3.56 -12.43 9.51
C VAL A 26 3.10 -12.23 10.97
N ILE A 27 1.87 -11.75 11.19
CA ILE A 27 1.24 -11.70 12.53
C ILE A 27 1.25 -13.10 13.18
N CYS A 28 0.78 -14.12 12.47
CA CYS A 28 0.74 -15.50 12.96
C CYS A 28 2.12 -16.02 13.34
N ILE A 29 3.17 -15.68 12.58
CA ILE A 29 4.56 -16.05 12.91
C ILE A 29 5.00 -15.37 14.22
N CYS A 30 4.78 -14.06 14.35
CA CYS A 30 5.11 -13.32 15.56
C CYS A 30 4.39 -13.89 16.80
N ASP A 31 3.10 -14.20 16.66
CA ASP A 31 2.27 -14.70 17.76
C ASP A 31 2.62 -16.14 18.14
N SER A 32 3.01 -16.97 17.17
CA SER A 32 3.56 -18.31 17.42
C SER A 32 4.84 -18.24 18.27
N VAL A 33 5.76 -17.31 17.95
CA VAL A 33 6.98 -17.09 18.76
C VAL A 33 6.64 -16.55 20.14
N LYS A 34 5.69 -15.61 20.25
CA LYS A 34 5.20 -15.10 21.54
C LYS A 34 4.67 -16.23 22.42
N GLY A 35 3.83 -17.10 21.86
CA GLY A 35 3.27 -18.27 22.53
C GLY A 35 4.35 -19.24 23.01
N ARG A 36 5.31 -19.60 22.13
CA ARG A 36 6.45 -20.47 22.48
C ARG A 36 7.33 -19.89 23.59
N LYS A 37 7.49 -18.57 23.63
CA LYS A 37 8.29 -17.88 24.66
C LYS A 37 7.50 -17.55 25.94
N HIS A 38 6.20 -17.84 25.97
CA HIS A 38 5.28 -17.36 27.02
C HIS A 38 5.43 -15.85 27.30
N SER A 39 5.74 -15.07 26.25
CA SER A 39 6.03 -13.65 26.39
C SER A 39 4.76 -12.84 26.54
N LYS A 40 4.78 -11.84 27.41
CA LYS A 40 3.71 -10.82 27.49
C LYS A 40 3.84 -9.76 26.39
N HIS A 41 5.04 -9.60 25.83
CA HIS A 41 5.30 -8.62 24.77
C HIS A 41 4.72 -9.10 23.43
N THR A 42 3.96 -8.23 22.76
CA THR A 42 3.47 -8.43 21.38
C THR A 42 4.40 -7.69 20.43
N VAL A 43 4.94 -8.40 19.44
CA VAL A 43 5.70 -7.78 18.35
C VAL A 43 4.72 -7.16 17.37
N ASN A 44 4.89 -5.86 17.13
CA ASN A 44 4.19 -5.11 16.08
C ASN A 44 5.01 -5.13 14.80
N LEU A 45 4.35 -4.79 13.70
CA LEU A 45 4.90 -4.81 12.35
C LEU A 45 5.33 -3.40 11.93
N SER A 46 6.46 -3.36 11.23
CA SER A 46 6.92 -2.24 10.42
C SER A 46 6.81 -2.68 8.96
N PHE A 47 5.89 -2.07 8.20
CA PHE A 47 5.73 -2.28 6.76
C PHE A 47 6.57 -1.23 6.02
N ASP A 48 7.88 -1.33 6.13
CA ASP A 48 8.85 -0.29 5.77
C ASP A 48 9.17 -0.19 4.28
N GLU A 49 8.67 -1.12 3.46
CA GLU A 49 8.69 -0.99 2.00
C GLU A 49 7.40 -1.52 1.37
N TRP A 50 6.61 -0.62 0.80
CA TRP A 50 5.46 -0.97 -0.02
C TRP A 50 5.22 0.09 -1.11
N ASN A 51 4.90 -0.36 -2.32
CA ASN A 51 4.38 0.44 -3.42
C ASN A 51 3.97 -0.45 -4.61
N VAL A 52 3.42 0.18 -5.64
CA VAL A 52 3.44 -0.31 -7.02
C VAL A 52 4.82 -0.04 -7.62
N TRP A 53 5.39 -1.04 -8.29
CA TRP A 53 6.67 -0.89 -8.97
C TRP A 53 6.80 -1.88 -10.12
N PHE A 54 6.78 -1.39 -11.36
CA PHE A 54 7.10 -2.21 -12.52
C PHE A 54 7.40 -1.47 -13.83
N HIS A 55 7.05 -0.20 -13.98
CA HIS A 55 7.05 0.49 -15.28
C HIS A 55 8.46 0.72 -15.82
N SER A 56 9.41 1.06 -14.95
CA SER A 56 10.82 1.30 -15.27
C SER A 56 11.65 -0.01 -15.32
N ASN A 57 11.01 -1.18 -15.27
CA ASN A 57 11.73 -2.45 -15.30
C ASN A 57 12.37 -2.65 -16.68
N GLY A 58 13.69 -2.77 -16.71
CA GLY A 58 14.46 -2.96 -17.94
C GLY A 58 15.23 -1.73 -18.39
N ASP A 59 15.10 -0.60 -17.68
CA ASP A 59 15.93 0.57 -17.92
C ASP A 59 17.41 0.24 -17.69
N GLU A 60 18.23 0.57 -18.69
CA GLU A 60 19.67 0.41 -18.59
C GLU A 60 20.30 1.64 -17.94
N VAL A 61 20.91 1.43 -16.78
CA VAL A 61 21.62 2.48 -16.04
C VAL A 61 23.13 2.28 -16.18
N GLU A 62 23.85 3.32 -16.61
CA GLU A 62 25.30 3.29 -16.66
C GLU A 62 25.89 3.06 -15.26
N LYS A 63 26.76 2.06 -15.13
CA LYS A 63 27.39 1.72 -13.86
C LYS A 63 28.28 2.86 -13.37
N TRP A 64 28.22 3.12 -12.06
CA TRP A 64 29.04 4.15 -11.38
C TRP A 64 28.77 5.59 -11.86
N SER A 65 27.63 5.81 -12.52
CA SER A 65 27.12 7.15 -12.81
C SER A 65 26.61 7.83 -11.54
N THR A 66 26.60 9.17 -11.53
CA THR A 66 26.11 9.96 -10.40
C THR A 66 24.65 10.31 -10.61
N ALA A 67 23.79 9.90 -9.66
CA ALA A 67 22.35 10.16 -9.67
C ALA A 67 21.67 9.90 -11.03
N PRO A 68 21.84 8.70 -11.63
CA PRO A 68 21.13 8.37 -12.86
C PRO A 68 19.62 8.30 -12.63
N HIS A 69 18.86 8.52 -13.69
CA HIS A 69 17.43 8.23 -13.72
C HIS A 69 17.23 6.73 -13.53
N GLN A 70 16.83 6.34 -12.34
CA GLN A 70 16.70 4.95 -11.92
C GLN A 70 15.41 4.79 -11.14
N LEU A 71 14.61 3.79 -11.51
CA LEU A 71 13.36 3.46 -10.83
C LEU A 71 12.33 4.61 -10.89
N GLU A 72 12.34 5.43 -11.93
CA GLU A 72 11.43 6.55 -12.12
C GLU A 72 10.13 6.10 -12.80
N ASP A 73 9.33 5.28 -12.10
CA ASP A 73 8.01 4.84 -12.58
C ASP A 73 7.07 6.05 -12.78
N VAL A 74 6.41 6.12 -13.95
CA VAL A 74 5.32 7.07 -14.21
C VAL A 74 3.99 6.37 -13.95
N TYR A 75 3.28 6.77 -12.90
CA TYR A 75 2.11 6.05 -12.43
C TYR A 75 0.83 6.38 -13.20
N THR A 76 0.05 5.34 -13.46
CA THR A 76 -1.27 5.39 -14.10
C THR A 76 -2.38 5.57 -13.05
N PHE A 77 -3.63 5.66 -13.49
CA PHE A 77 -4.77 5.72 -12.58
C PHE A 77 -5.03 4.38 -11.86
N GLU A 78 -4.82 3.24 -12.52
CA GLU A 78 -4.98 1.92 -11.86
C GLU A 78 -3.96 1.71 -10.74
N ASP A 79 -2.74 2.25 -10.90
CA ASP A 79 -1.72 2.22 -9.85
C ASP A 79 -2.19 2.99 -8.60
N ALA A 80 -2.80 4.16 -8.80
CA ALA A 80 -3.38 4.95 -7.71
C ALA A 80 -4.55 4.23 -7.01
N LEU A 81 -5.36 3.48 -7.76
CA LEU A 81 -6.41 2.65 -7.17
C LEU A 81 -5.82 1.54 -6.30
N LEU A 82 -4.80 0.80 -6.79
CA LEU A 82 -4.16 -0.23 -5.98
C LEU A 82 -3.47 0.37 -4.74
N VAL A 83 -2.78 1.51 -4.86
CA VAL A 83 -2.20 2.22 -3.70
C VAL A 83 -3.28 2.59 -2.69
N GLY A 84 -4.45 3.05 -3.14
CA GLY A 84 -5.61 3.29 -2.28
C GLY A 84 -6.08 2.03 -1.55
N LEU A 85 -6.19 0.90 -2.26
CA LEU A 85 -6.57 -0.39 -1.67
C LEU A 85 -5.51 -0.88 -0.65
N MET A 86 -4.23 -0.70 -0.93
CA MET A 86 -3.16 -1.03 0.00
C MET A 86 -3.21 -0.19 1.28
N LEU A 87 -3.52 1.11 1.17
CA LEU A 87 -3.73 1.99 2.32
C LEU A 87 -4.94 1.54 3.16
N ILE A 88 -6.04 1.15 2.52
CA ILE A 88 -7.21 0.56 3.20
C ILE A 88 -6.80 -0.70 3.96
N THR A 89 -6.03 -1.60 3.33
CA THR A 89 -5.50 -2.80 4.01
C THR A 89 -4.62 -2.44 5.20
N LEU A 90 -3.69 -1.48 5.06
CA LEU A 90 -2.85 -1.03 6.18
C LEU A 90 -3.68 -0.49 7.35
N LEU A 91 -4.72 0.30 7.08
CA LEU A 91 -5.63 0.81 8.10
C LEU A 91 -6.40 -0.32 8.80
N LYS A 92 -6.89 -1.32 8.05
CA LYS A 92 -7.56 -2.50 8.62
C LYS A 92 -6.68 -3.31 9.58
N HIS A 93 -5.36 -3.26 9.38
CA HIS A 93 -4.35 -3.93 10.22
C HIS A 93 -3.63 -2.97 11.17
N ALA A 94 -4.17 -1.76 11.40
CA ALA A 94 -3.56 -0.76 12.27
C ALA A 94 -3.42 -1.21 13.74
N ASP A 95 -4.08 -2.29 14.14
CA ASP A 95 -3.90 -2.92 15.44
C ASP A 95 -2.49 -3.54 15.60
N ARG A 96 -1.88 -4.03 14.51
CA ARG A 96 -0.56 -4.68 14.49
C ARG A 96 0.50 -3.99 13.65
N VAL A 97 0.12 -3.33 12.56
CA VAL A 97 1.03 -2.50 11.75
C VAL A 97 1.10 -1.12 12.37
N LYS A 98 2.27 -0.77 12.91
CA LYS A 98 2.46 0.51 13.64
C LYS A 98 3.36 1.49 12.93
N VAL A 99 4.11 1.02 11.93
CA VAL A 99 4.92 1.83 11.04
C VAL A 99 4.68 1.31 9.64
N ALA A 100 4.50 2.21 8.68
CA ALA A 100 4.46 1.87 7.27
C ALA A 100 5.15 2.99 6.47
N CYS A 101 5.97 2.62 5.49
CA CYS A 101 6.72 3.56 4.68
C CYS A 101 6.46 3.28 3.20
N LEU A 102 5.83 4.24 2.52
CA LEU A 102 5.71 4.21 1.05
C LEU A 102 7.12 4.29 0.46
N ALA A 103 7.48 3.30 -0.34
CA ALA A 103 8.78 3.22 -0.99
C ALA A 103 8.65 3.74 -2.44
N GLN A 104 9.18 4.91 -2.80
CA GLN A 104 9.85 5.91 -1.96
C GLN A 104 9.17 7.27 -2.07
N LEU A 105 9.83 8.34 -1.64
CA LEU A 105 9.20 9.66 -1.47
C LEU A 105 9.40 10.60 -2.67
N VAL A 106 10.58 10.61 -3.30
CA VAL A 106 10.92 11.54 -4.39
C VAL A 106 11.66 10.80 -5.51
N ASN A 107 11.23 10.99 -6.77
CA ASN A 107 11.72 10.39 -8.02
C ASN A 107 11.68 8.86 -8.10
N VAL A 108 12.36 8.16 -7.19
CA VAL A 108 12.45 6.69 -7.15
C VAL A 108 11.12 6.11 -6.68
N ILE A 109 10.36 5.48 -7.59
CA ILE A 109 9.04 4.87 -7.36
C ILE A 109 8.21 5.73 -6.41
N ALA A 110 8.04 7.00 -6.78
CA ALA A 110 7.68 8.04 -5.83
C ALA A 110 6.35 8.74 -6.18
N PRO A 111 5.60 9.22 -5.18
CA PRO A 111 4.44 10.08 -5.41
C PRO A 111 4.83 11.51 -5.84
N ILE A 112 6.07 11.93 -5.60
CA ILE A 112 6.57 13.28 -5.92
C ILE A 112 7.70 13.14 -6.93
N MET A 113 7.62 13.87 -8.03
CA MET A 113 8.64 13.91 -9.08
C MET A 113 9.26 15.29 -9.16
N THR A 114 10.56 15.33 -9.47
CA THR A 114 11.34 16.55 -9.67
C THR A 114 12.19 16.44 -10.92
N GLU A 115 12.42 17.57 -11.59
CA GLU A 115 13.25 17.62 -12.80
C GLU A 115 14.51 18.48 -12.59
N ASN A 116 15.60 18.08 -13.25
CA ASN A 116 16.84 18.86 -13.27
C ASN A 116 16.59 20.23 -13.93
N GLY A 117 17.01 21.30 -13.27
CA GLY A 117 16.74 22.67 -13.72
C GLY A 117 15.41 23.25 -13.21
N GLY A 118 14.63 22.48 -12.45
CA GLY A 118 13.41 22.92 -11.78
C GLY A 118 12.16 22.28 -12.39
N GLY A 119 11.13 22.17 -11.55
CA GLY A 119 9.91 21.43 -11.87
C GLY A 119 9.61 20.46 -10.73
N ILE A 120 8.36 20.46 -10.29
CA ILE A 120 7.83 19.51 -9.33
C ILE A 120 6.41 19.17 -9.76
N PHE A 121 6.07 17.88 -9.70
CA PHE A 121 4.70 17.44 -9.93
C PHE A 121 4.35 16.23 -9.06
N GLU A 122 3.08 16.15 -8.70
CA GLU A 122 2.49 15.03 -7.99
C GLU A 122 2.04 13.94 -8.96
N GLN A 123 2.46 12.69 -8.72
CA GLN A 123 1.99 11.54 -9.46
C GLN A 123 0.57 11.14 -9.04
N THR A 124 -0.09 10.27 -9.83
CA THR A 124 -1.45 9.79 -9.52
C THR A 124 -1.55 9.17 -8.12
N ILE A 125 -0.52 8.43 -7.68
CA ILE A 125 -0.46 7.77 -6.36
C ILE A 125 -0.31 8.75 -5.18
N PHE A 126 0.03 10.03 -5.43
CA PHE A 126 0.15 11.05 -4.39
C PHE A 126 -1.17 11.28 -3.66
N TYR A 127 -2.26 11.38 -4.41
CA TYR A 127 -3.57 11.76 -3.89
C TYR A 127 -4.19 10.74 -2.91
N PRO A 128 -4.23 9.42 -3.19
CA PRO A 128 -4.72 8.45 -2.20
C PRO A 128 -3.86 8.47 -0.92
N PHE A 129 -2.53 8.61 -1.06
CA PHE A 129 -1.64 8.72 0.09
C PHE A 129 -1.89 10.00 0.90
N MET A 130 -2.04 11.14 0.23
CA MET A 130 -2.39 12.42 0.86
C MET A 130 -3.72 12.33 1.62
N HIS A 131 -4.76 11.75 1.02
CA HIS A 131 -6.06 11.57 1.66
C HIS A 131 -5.96 10.68 2.91
N ALA A 132 -5.34 9.50 2.79
CA ALA A 132 -5.17 8.60 3.93
C ALA A 132 -4.33 9.24 5.05
N SER A 133 -3.26 9.96 4.72
CA SER A 133 -2.41 10.62 5.70
C SER A 133 -3.11 11.78 6.43
N ASN A 134 -3.98 12.53 5.74
CA ASN A 134 -4.70 13.66 6.32
C ASN A 134 -5.95 13.24 7.11
N TYR A 135 -6.71 12.27 6.60
CA TYR A 135 -8.04 11.93 7.12
C TYR A 135 -8.12 10.57 7.82
N GLY A 136 -7.18 9.66 7.57
CA GLY A 136 -7.08 8.34 8.24
C GLY A 136 -6.49 8.41 9.65
N ARG A 137 -6.83 9.45 10.42
CA ARG A 137 -6.30 9.70 11.77
C ARG A 137 -7.38 9.46 12.82
N GLY A 138 -7.11 8.57 13.77
CA GLY A 138 -7.98 8.27 14.90
C GLY A 138 -8.16 6.77 15.11
N THR A 139 -9.39 6.34 15.37
CA THR A 139 -9.72 4.94 15.63
C THR A 139 -10.33 4.28 14.40
N VAL A 140 -9.67 3.24 13.90
CA VAL A 140 -10.21 2.39 12.83
C VAL A 140 -11.39 1.58 13.37
N LEU A 141 -12.52 1.64 12.68
CA LEU A 141 -13.74 0.90 13.01
C LEU A 141 -13.84 -0.38 12.19
N LEU A 142 -14.40 -1.42 12.80
CA LEU A 142 -14.73 -2.66 12.10
C LEU A 142 -15.79 -2.38 11.02
N SER A 143 -15.36 -2.42 9.77
CA SER A 143 -16.20 -2.10 8.61
C SER A 143 -16.83 -3.37 8.05
N ASN A 144 -18.08 -3.66 8.43
CA ASN A 144 -18.81 -4.83 7.93
C ASN A 144 -19.45 -4.53 6.57
N THR A 145 -18.63 -4.55 5.52
CA THR A 145 -19.05 -4.22 4.15
C THR A 145 -19.73 -5.42 3.51
N VAL A 146 -20.97 -5.24 3.04
CA VAL A 146 -21.69 -6.22 2.21
C VAL A 146 -21.67 -5.72 0.78
N CYS A 147 -21.02 -6.47 -0.10
CA CYS A 147 -20.92 -6.16 -1.53
C CYS A 147 -20.98 -7.43 -2.38
N GLY A 148 -21.08 -7.25 -3.70
CA GLY A 148 -20.89 -8.33 -4.66
C GLY A 148 -19.45 -8.83 -4.66
N LYS A 149 -19.24 -9.93 -5.38
CA LYS A 149 -17.92 -10.53 -5.57
C LYS A 149 -17.73 -10.94 -7.02
N HIS A 150 -16.48 -10.91 -7.46
CA HIS A 150 -16.08 -11.42 -8.76
C HIS A 150 -14.80 -12.26 -8.63
N ASP A 151 -14.60 -13.17 -9.58
CA ASP A 151 -13.33 -13.85 -9.76
C ASP A 151 -12.48 -13.06 -10.76
N THR A 152 -11.17 -13.13 -10.59
CA THR A 152 -10.17 -12.65 -11.54
C THR A 152 -9.35 -13.83 -12.02
N ARG A 153 -8.33 -13.60 -12.84
CA ARG A 153 -7.44 -14.67 -13.28
C ARG A 153 -6.62 -15.26 -12.12
N GLU A 154 -6.26 -14.43 -11.15
CA GLU A 154 -5.35 -14.80 -10.05
C GLU A 154 -6.04 -14.98 -8.70
N PHE A 155 -7.24 -14.45 -8.53
CA PHE A 155 -7.98 -14.44 -7.25
C PHE A 155 -9.44 -14.85 -7.45
N THR A 156 -10.01 -15.53 -6.46
CA THR A 156 -11.43 -15.87 -6.41
C THR A 156 -12.12 -15.08 -5.31
N ASP A 157 -13.43 -14.89 -5.41
CA ASP A 157 -14.25 -14.22 -4.38
C ASP A 157 -13.76 -12.80 -4.01
N VAL A 158 -13.22 -12.06 -4.98
CA VAL A 158 -12.75 -10.69 -4.80
C VAL A 158 -13.94 -9.79 -4.49
N PRO A 159 -13.97 -9.07 -3.35
CA PRO A 159 -15.06 -8.15 -3.05
C PRO A 159 -15.04 -6.97 -4.04
N ASP A 160 -16.21 -6.60 -4.57
CA ASP A 160 -16.33 -5.46 -5.50
C ASP A 160 -16.01 -4.12 -4.81
N VAL A 161 -16.15 -4.05 -3.49
CA VAL A 161 -15.88 -2.88 -2.68
C VAL A 161 -15.01 -3.26 -1.50
N ASP A 162 -13.86 -2.59 -1.39
CA ASP A 162 -13.04 -2.59 -0.19
C ASP A 162 -13.17 -1.25 0.54
N SER A 163 -13.43 -1.27 1.84
CA SER A 163 -13.62 -0.05 2.63
C SER A 163 -13.14 -0.20 4.07
N VAL A 164 -12.78 0.93 4.66
CA VAL A 164 -12.43 1.10 6.07
C VAL A 164 -12.97 2.44 6.54
N ALA A 165 -13.49 2.49 7.76
CA ALA A 165 -13.93 3.72 8.41
C ALA A 165 -13.01 4.11 9.55
N VAL A 166 -12.69 5.39 9.67
CA VAL A 166 -11.86 5.97 10.73
C VAL A 166 -12.64 7.08 11.44
N LEU A 167 -12.86 6.90 12.74
CA LEU A 167 -13.44 7.91 13.62
C LEU A 167 -12.32 8.81 14.15
N SER A 168 -12.45 10.13 13.95
CA SER A 168 -11.49 11.10 14.48
C SER A 168 -11.45 11.08 16.01
N ASP A 169 -10.31 11.46 16.60
CA ASP A 169 -10.13 11.45 18.06
C ASP A 169 -11.11 12.37 18.81
N ASP A 170 -11.56 13.44 18.16
CA ASP A 170 -12.56 14.37 18.71
C ASP A 170 -14.01 13.92 18.47
N GLY A 171 -14.23 12.83 17.72
CA GLY A 171 -15.52 12.25 17.41
C GLY A 171 -16.38 13.05 16.42
N ASN A 172 -15.85 14.11 15.81
CA ASN A 172 -16.63 15.01 14.95
C ASN A 172 -16.57 14.64 13.46
N ALA A 173 -15.68 13.74 13.05
CA ALA A 173 -15.53 13.30 11.67
C ALA A 173 -15.44 11.77 11.57
N LEU A 174 -16.07 11.24 10.52
CA LEU A 174 -15.97 9.85 10.10
C LEU A 174 -15.51 9.85 8.63
N THR A 175 -14.33 9.27 8.39
CA THR A 175 -13.76 9.10 7.04
C THR A 175 -13.87 7.65 6.61
#